data_AF-A0A163ZLB8-F1
#
_entry.id   AF-A0A163ZLB8-F1
#
_cell.length_a   1.000
_cell.length_b   1.000
_cell.length_c   1.000
_cell.angle_alpha   90.00
_cell.angle_beta   90.00
_cell.angle_gamma   90.00
#
_symmetry.space_group_name_H-M   'P 1'
#
loop_
_entity.id
_entity.type
_entity.pdbx_description
1 polymer ?
#
loop_
_entity_poly.entity_id
_entity_poly.type
_entity_poly.pdbx_seq_one_letter_code
_entity_poly.pdbx_strand_id
1 'polypeptide(L)' 'MGTRVHYPEEIKWKAIEMKQAGYTNREIMETLGIKNKTQIKTWMRWSKNGETHQFSQPVGKQYV' A
#
# COMPACT_ATOMS: atom_id res chain seq x y z
N MET A 1 13.99 -17.00 -0.10
CA MET A 1 14.05 -15.52 -0.02
C MET A 1 12.82 -14.96 -0.71
N GLY A 2 11.89 -14.34 0.02
CA GLY A 2 10.71 -13.73 -0.61
C GLY A 2 11.11 -12.43 -1.30
N THR A 3 11.00 -12.35 -2.62
CA THR A 3 11.21 -11.10 -3.38
C THR A 3 10.19 -10.07 -2.92
N ARG A 4 10.66 -9.00 -2.28
CA ARG A 4 9.83 -7.92 -1.77
C ARG A 4 9.28 -7.12 -2.95
N VAL A 5 7.97 -7.19 -3.17
CA VAL A 5 7.31 -6.50 -4.29
C VAL A 5 7.20 -5.01 -3.98
N HIS A 6 7.81 -4.19 -4.83
CA HIS A 6 7.62 -2.74 -4.82
C HIS A 6 6.40 -2.37 -5.65
N TYR A 7 5.52 -1.53 -5.10
CA TYR A 7 4.40 -0.96 -5.85
C TYR A 7 4.69 0.53 -6.11
N PRO A 8 4.38 1.05 -7.30
CA PRO A 8 4.41 2.48 -7.56
C PRO A 8 3.49 3.24 -6.60
N GLU A 9 3.78 4.51 -6.34
CA GLU A 9 2.96 5.37 -5.49
C GLU A 9 1.50 5.46 -5.98
N GLU A 10 1.28 5.51 -7.29
CA GLU A 10 -0.04 5.50 -7.92
C GLU A 10 -0.91 4.32 -7.47
N ILE A 11 -0.34 3.11 -7.40
CA ILE A 11 -1.06 1.91 -6.94
C ILE A 11 -1.44 2.02 -5.47
N LYS A 12 -0.58 2.65 -4.66
CA LYS A 12 -0.82 2.81 -3.22
C LYS A 12 -1.95 3.81 -2.98
N TRP A 13 -1.97 4.92 -3.72
CA TRP A 13 -3.06 5.90 -3.70
C TRP A 13 -4.38 5.30 -4.17
N LYS A 14 -4.35 4.58 -5.30
CA LYS A 14 -5.55 3.90 -5.83
C LYS A 14 -6.11 2.87 -4.86
N ALA A 15 -5.26 2.14 -4.14
CA ALA A 15 -5.69 1.22 -3.10
C ALA A 15 -6.40 1.94 -1.93
N ILE A 16 -5.93 3.13 -1.54
CA ILE A 16 -6.57 3.94 -0.50
C ILE A 16 -7.91 4.49 -0.99
N GLU A 17 -7.97 5.03 -2.20
CA GLU A 17 -9.19 5.55 -2.82
C GLU A 17 -10.28 4.47 -2.89
N MET A 18 -9.95 3.29 -3.42
CA MET A 18 -10.87 2.15 -3.42
C MET A 18 -11.27 1.75 -2.00
N LYS A 19 -10.36 1.81 -1.02
CA LYS A 19 -10.71 1.50 0.38
C LYS A 19 -11.72 2.50 0.96
N GLN A 20 -11.56 3.79 0.64
CA GLN A 20 -12.48 4.84 1.06
C GLN A 20 -13.83 4.75 0.33
N ALA A 21 -13.83 4.29 -0.92
CA ALA A 21 -15.04 4.00 -1.70
C ALA A 21 -15.78 2.72 -1.24
N GLY A 22 -15.30 2.02 -0.21
CA GLY A 22 -15.98 0.87 0.39
C GLY A 22 -15.57 -0.50 -0.15
N TYR A 23 -14.59 -0.57 -1.06
CA TYR A 23 -14.14 -1.84 -1.61
C TYR A 23 -13.48 -2.73 -0.54
N THR A 24 -13.68 -4.04 -0.70
CA THR A 24 -13.05 -5.05 0.13
C THR A 24 -11.57 -5.17 -0.20
N ASN A 25 -10.77 -5.68 0.74
CA ASN A 25 -9.35 -5.90 0.47
C ASN A 25 -9.12 -6.90 -0.67
N ARG A 26 -10.06 -7.83 -0.89
CA ARG A 26 -9.95 -8.83 -1.96
C ARG A 26 -10.08 -8.17 -3.32
N GLU A 27 -11.09 -7.33 -3.51
CA GLU A 27 -11.31 -6.60 -4.77
C GLU A 27 -10.16 -5.66 -5.09
N ILE A 28 -9.63 -4.96 -4.08
CA ILE A 28 -8.46 -4.09 -4.24
C ILE A 28 -7.22 -4.90 -4.65
N MET A 29 -7.01 -6.06 -4.02
CA MET A 29 -5.90 -6.95 -4.37
C MET A 29 -6.00 -7.48 -5.81
N GLU A 30 -7.18 -7.91 -6.22
CA GLU A 30 -7.44 -8.44 -7.55
C GLU A 30 -7.30 -7.34 -8.62
N THR A 31 -7.87 -6.16 -8.36
CA THR A 31 -7.87 -5.03 -9.30
C THR A 31 -6.47 -4.43 -9.50
N LEU A 32 -5.67 -4.35 -8.42
CA LEU A 32 -4.36 -3.69 -8.44
C LEU A 32 -3.18 -4.68 -8.50
N GLY A 33 -3.47 -5.99 -8.59
CA GLY A 33 -2.44 -7.04 -8.59
C GLY A 33 -1.63 -7.11 -7.29
N ILE A 34 -2.19 -6.67 -6.16
CA ILE A 34 -1.50 -6.64 -4.87
C ILE A 34 -1.54 -8.03 -4.25
N LYS A 35 -0.38 -8.61 -3.99
CA LYS A 35 -0.26 -9.96 -3.43
C LYS A 35 -0.59 -10.06 -1.94
N ASN A 36 -0.45 -8.97 -1.18
CA ASN A 36 -0.57 -9.02 0.27
C ASN A 36 -1.50 -7.93 0.85
N LYS A 37 -2.62 -8.36 1.43
CA LYS A 37 -3.58 -7.48 2.13
C LYS A 37 -2.97 -6.62 3.24
N THR A 38 -1.88 -7.07 3.86
CA THR A 38 -1.21 -6.30 4.92
C THR A 38 -0.60 -5.01 4.37
N GLN A 39 -0.16 -4.98 3.11
CA GLN A 39 0.33 -3.73 2.49
C GLN A 39 -0.77 -2.68 2.38
N ILE A 40 -1.98 -3.10 1.98
CA ILE A 40 -3.16 -2.21 1.93
C ILE A 40 -3.45 -1.63 3.32
N LYS A 41 -3.38 -2.45 4.37
CA LYS A 41 -3.57 -1.98 5.76
C LYS A 41 -2.51 -0.96 6.18
N THR A 42 -1.24 -1.21 5.83
CA THR A 42 -0.15 -0.28 6.11
C THR A 42 -0.35 1.06 5.40
N TRP A 43 -0.71 1.04 4.12
CA TRP A 43 -0.97 2.27 3.35
C TRP A 43 -2.15 3.06 3.91
N MET A 44 -3.21 2.38 4.34
CA MET A 44 -4.34 3.03 5.01
C MET A 44 -3.93 3.70 6.33
N ARG A 45 -3.04 3.06 7.10
CA ARG A 45 -2.50 3.65 8.34
C ARG A 45 -1.71 4.92 8.03
N TRP A 46 -0.83 4.87 7.03
CA TRP A 46 -0.05 6.06 6.63
C TRP A 46 -0.94 7.19 6.14
N SER A 47 -1.96 6.89 5.33
CA SER A 47 -2.92 7.89 4.86
C SER A 47 -3.69 8.55 6.01
N LYS A 48 -4.11 7.79 7.03
CA LYS A 48 -4.78 8.36 8.22
C LYS A 48 -3.86 9.23 9.07
N ASN A 49 -2.58 8.89 9.14
CA ASN A 49 -1.59 9.61 9.95
C ASN A 49 -0.98 10.82 9.22
N GLY A 50 -1.34 11.06 7.95
CA GLY A 50 -0.67 12.08 7.12
C GLY A 50 0.78 11.71 6.75
N GLU A 51 1.18 10.46 6.94
CA GLU A 51 2.55 9.97 6.72
C GLU A 51 2.81 9.61 5.24
N THR A 52 2.28 10.39 4.31
CA THR A 52 2.37 10.12 2.86
C THR A 52 3.80 10.11 2.34
N HIS A 53 4.73 10.77 3.04
CA HIS A 53 6.17 10.69 2.80
C HIS A 53 6.76 9.26 2.82
N GLN A 54 6.07 8.27 3.40
CA GLN A 54 6.49 6.88 3.37
C GLN A 54 6.22 6.22 2.00
N PHE A 55 5.39 6.83 1.15
CA PHE A 55 5.11 6.33 -0.18
C PHE A 55 6.26 6.46 -1.16
N SER A 56 7.10 7.49 -0.99
CA SER A 56 8.29 7.76 -1.80
C SER A 56 9.54 7.05 -1.29
N GLN A 57 9.50 6.41 -0.11
CA GLN A 57 10.67 5.77 0.46
C GLN A 57 11.07 4.51 -0.32
N PRO A 58 12.34 4.41 -0.77
CA PRO A 58 12.85 3.17 -1.35
C PRO A 58 12.92 2.09 -0.27
N VAL A 59 12.49 0.89 -0.62
CA VAL A 59 12.45 -0.25 0.29
C VAL A 59 13.88 -0.73 0.51
N GLY A 60 14.46 -0.46 1.68
CA GLY A 60 15.83 -0.90 1.99
C GLY A 60 16.56 -0.15 3.10
N LYS A 61 16.05 0.99 3.59
CA LYS A 61 16.62 1.63 4.78
C LYS A 61 16.10 0.93 6.04
N GLN A 62 16.99 0.22 6.71
CA GLN A 62 16.77 -0.24 8.07
C GLN A 62 17.02 0.95 8.99
N TYR A 63 15.96 1.46 9.63
CA TYR A 63 16.09 2.41 10.72
C TYR A 63 16.42 1.60 11.98
N VAL A 64 17.62 1.82 12.52
CA VAL A 64 18.09 1.32 13.82
C VAL A 64 17.53 2.18 14.94
#